data_AF-A0A8C3I428-F1
#
_entry.id   AF-A0A8C3I428-F1
#
_cell.length_a   1.000
_cell.length_b   1.000
_cell.length_c   1.000
_cell.angle_alpha   90.00
_cell.angle_beta   90.00
_cell.angle_gamma   90.00
#
_symmetry.space_group_name_H-M   'P 1'
#
loop_
_entity.id
_entity.type
_entity.pdbx_description
1 polymer ?
#
loop_
_entity_poly.entity_id
_entity_poly.type
_entity_poly.pdbx_seq_one_letter_code
_entity_poly.pdbx_strand_id
1 'polypeptide(L)'
;MQRYLEDELKRESEAAEQRMAHKLQRILMECALEKMHAVADARRQERQTASQAMAKQQKYSCHFLKFNCLSVFITIKEPGSIKKEKYYEMSVALDITQKENQEEAEKQLKEAEVTHQAIYGEVTTSLRETEAQVQILTQQLGSMTAWKDNLEAEIEEIRQSFQNYIDITFPKLTPGQADFILPFRKRLEHRDTKKEATDNDKE
;
A
#
# COMPACT_ATOMS: atom_id res chain seq x y z
N MET A 1 -129.28 40.73 -38.16
CA MET A 1 -128.87 39.76 -37.12
C MET A 1 -127.59 39.00 -37.45
N GLN A 2 -127.41 38.45 -38.66
CA GLN A 2 -126.22 37.64 -39.00
C GLN A 2 -124.86 38.36 -38.87
N ARG A 3 -124.72 39.60 -39.35
CA ARG A 3 -123.45 40.36 -39.26
C ARG A 3 -122.99 40.69 -37.83
N TYR A 4 -123.94 40.84 -36.89
CA TYR A 4 -123.63 41.14 -35.50
C TYR A 4 -123.07 39.90 -34.76
N LEU A 5 -123.62 38.73 -35.07
CA LEU A 5 -123.14 37.45 -34.54
C LEU A 5 -121.74 37.10 -35.09
N GLU A 6 -121.45 37.43 -36.34
CA GLU A 6 -120.10 37.24 -36.92
C GLU A 6 -119.04 38.13 -36.27
N ASP A 7 -119.39 39.38 -35.94
CA ASP A 7 -118.48 40.30 -35.25
C ASP A 7 -118.26 39.93 -33.78
N GLU A 8 -119.29 39.42 -33.09
CA GLU A 8 -119.13 38.86 -31.73
C GLU A 8 -118.26 37.59 -31.75
N LEU A 9 -118.48 36.69 -32.71
CA LEU A 9 -117.68 35.47 -32.86
C LEU A 9 -116.20 35.77 -33.14
N LYS A 10 -115.91 36.80 -33.96
CA LYS A 10 -114.53 37.26 -34.22
C LYS A 10 -113.87 37.85 -32.97
N ARG A 11 -114.58 38.67 -32.20
CA ARG A 11 -114.03 39.21 -30.95
C ARG A 11 -113.76 38.11 -29.93
N GLU A 12 -114.64 37.11 -29.86
CA GLU A 12 -114.43 35.96 -28.99
C GLU A 12 -113.24 35.10 -29.44
N SER A 13 -113.06 34.89 -30.75
CA SER A 13 -111.91 34.16 -31.29
C SER A 13 -110.59 34.90 -31.05
N GLU A 14 -110.55 36.22 -31.30
CA GLU A 14 -109.38 37.06 -31.03
C GLU A 14 -109.04 37.10 -29.53
N ALA A 15 -110.04 37.19 -28.65
CA ALA A 15 -109.84 37.11 -27.20
C ALA A 15 -109.35 35.72 -26.77
N ALA A 16 -109.79 34.64 -27.42
CA ALA A 16 -109.29 33.29 -27.18
C ALA A 16 -107.82 33.14 -27.62
N GLU A 17 -107.46 33.69 -28.78
CA GLU A 17 -106.09 33.70 -29.29
C GLU A 17 -105.14 34.50 -28.39
N GLN A 18 -105.55 35.69 -27.92
CA GLN A 18 -104.74 36.48 -26.98
C GLN A 18 -104.52 35.75 -25.66
N ARG A 19 -105.56 35.11 -25.11
CA ARG A 19 -105.43 34.27 -23.91
C ARG A 19 -104.49 33.10 -24.14
N MET A 20 -104.55 32.48 -25.33
CA MET A 20 -103.67 31.36 -25.69
C MET A 20 -102.22 31.83 -25.89
N ALA A 21 -102.00 32.94 -26.57
CA ALA A 21 -100.69 33.56 -26.79
C ALA A 21 -100.02 33.97 -25.46
N HIS A 22 -100.78 34.59 -24.55
CA HIS A 22 -100.28 34.92 -23.21
C HIS A 22 -99.92 33.66 -22.40
N LYS A 23 -100.74 32.60 -22.46
CA LYS A 23 -100.44 31.31 -21.83
C LYS A 23 -99.16 30.70 -22.42
N LEU A 24 -99.01 30.69 -23.74
CA LEU A 24 -97.81 30.18 -24.41
C LEU A 24 -96.57 31.00 -24.04
N GLN A 25 -96.66 32.32 -24.03
CA GLN A 25 -95.56 33.19 -23.63
C GLN A 25 -95.12 32.94 -22.18
N ARG A 26 -96.09 32.74 -21.27
CA ARG A 26 -95.81 32.39 -19.87
C ARG A 26 -95.09 31.05 -19.76
N ILE A 27 -95.57 30.01 -20.46
CA ILE A 27 -94.93 28.68 -20.49
C ILE A 27 -93.52 28.77 -21.08
N LEU A 28 -93.31 29.54 -22.15
CA LEU A 28 -91.99 29.74 -22.74
C LEU A 28 -91.01 30.43 -21.77
N MET A 29 -91.49 31.41 -20.99
CA MET A 29 -90.68 32.08 -19.98
C MET A 29 -90.33 31.15 -18.81
N GLU A 30 -91.29 30.37 -18.32
CA GLU A 30 -91.06 29.34 -17.29
C GLU A 30 -90.06 28.28 -17.78
N CYS A 31 -90.20 27.78 -19.02
CA CYS A 31 -89.27 26.84 -19.64
C CYS A 31 -87.86 27.44 -19.83
N ALA A 32 -87.76 28.72 -20.20
CA ALA A 32 -86.47 29.40 -20.33
C ALA A 32 -85.76 29.55 -18.97
N LEU A 33 -86.51 29.86 -17.90
CA LEU A 33 -86.00 29.91 -16.54
C LEU A 33 -85.52 28.54 -16.07
N GLU A 34 -86.32 27.49 -16.27
CA GLU A 34 -85.96 26.12 -15.93
C GLU A 34 -84.70 25.66 -16.68
N LYS A 35 -84.59 25.95 -17.98
CA LYS A 35 -83.38 25.67 -18.77
C LYS A 35 -82.17 26.40 -18.22
N MET A 36 -82.31 27.67 -17.84
CA MET A 36 -81.22 28.44 -17.24
C MET A 36 -80.75 27.80 -15.93
N HIS A 37 -81.68 27.39 -15.06
CA HIS A 37 -81.36 26.68 -13.82
C HIS A 37 -80.69 25.32 -14.09
N ALA A 38 -81.24 24.51 -14.99
CA ALA A 38 -80.68 23.21 -15.35
C ALA A 38 -79.25 23.33 -15.92
N VAL A 39 -78.98 24.33 -16.76
CA VAL A 39 -77.62 24.60 -17.29
C VAL A 39 -76.69 25.10 -16.19
N ALA A 40 -77.16 25.96 -15.28
CA ALA A 40 -76.36 26.44 -14.16
C ALA A 40 -75.96 25.29 -13.22
N ASP A 41 -76.90 24.39 -12.92
CA ASP A 41 -76.66 23.22 -12.09
C ASP A 41 -75.72 22.22 -12.77
N ALA A 42 -75.91 21.95 -14.06
CA ALA A 42 -75.01 21.10 -14.84
C ALA A 42 -73.57 21.66 -14.85
N ARG A 43 -73.40 22.97 -15.09
CA ARG A 43 -72.08 23.64 -15.03
C ARG A 43 -71.47 23.60 -13.64
N ARG A 44 -72.28 23.68 -12.59
CA ARG A 44 -71.82 23.58 -11.20
C ARG A 44 -71.31 22.17 -10.90
N GLN A 45 -72.05 21.15 -11.31
CA GLN A 45 -71.65 19.75 -11.16
C GLN A 45 -70.39 19.41 -11.95
N GLU A 46 -70.26 19.91 -13.18
CA GLU A 46 -69.07 19.76 -14.01
C GLU A 46 -67.84 20.36 -13.32
N ARG A 47 -67.94 21.61 -12.84
CA ARG A 47 -66.85 22.28 -12.11
C ARG A 47 -66.48 21.55 -10.83
N GLN A 48 -67.46 21.04 -10.09
CA GLN A 48 -67.21 20.27 -8.87
C GLN A 48 -66.49 18.95 -9.18
N THR A 49 -66.93 18.24 -10.22
CA THR A 49 -66.28 17.00 -10.67
C THR A 49 -64.86 17.25 -11.14
N ALA A 50 -64.63 18.30 -11.94
CA ALA A 50 -63.30 18.69 -12.40
C ALA A 50 -62.37 19.07 -11.23
N SER A 51 -62.87 19.85 -10.26
CA SER A 51 -62.11 20.23 -9.06
C SER A 51 -61.75 19.01 -8.20
N GLN A 52 -62.68 18.07 -8.01
CA GLN A 52 -62.44 16.84 -7.27
C GLN A 52 -61.42 15.94 -7.97
N ALA A 53 -61.49 15.81 -9.29
CA ALA A 53 -60.51 15.06 -10.09
C ALA A 53 -59.11 15.68 -9.98
N MET A 54 -59.00 17.01 -10.12
CA MET A 54 -57.73 17.74 -9.95
C MET A 54 -57.15 17.57 -8.55
N ALA A 55 -57.97 17.68 -7.50
CA ALA A 55 -57.52 17.49 -6.12
C ALA A 55 -57.03 16.05 -5.87
N LYS A 56 -57.71 15.04 -6.42
CA LYS A 56 -57.25 13.64 -6.36
C LYS A 56 -55.92 13.47 -7.08
N GLN A 57 -55.80 13.96 -8.32
CA GLN A 57 -54.56 13.88 -9.10
C GLN A 57 -53.39 14.59 -8.39
N GLN A 58 -53.63 15.76 -7.81
CA GLN A 58 -52.61 16.50 -7.07
C GLN A 58 -52.15 15.74 -5.81
N LYS A 59 -53.07 15.10 -5.09
CA LYS A 59 -52.72 14.22 -3.95
C LYS A 59 -51.84 13.06 -4.41
N TYR A 60 -52.23 12.35 -5.47
CA TYR A 60 -51.42 11.26 -6.03
C TYR A 60 -50.05 11.73 -6.47
N SER A 61 -49.98 12.85 -7.20
CA SER A 61 -48.71 13.44 -7.66
C SER A 61 -47.83 13.86 -6.48
N CYS A 62 -48.40 14.45 -5.43
CA CYS A 62 -47.65 14.84 -4.24
C CYS A 62 -47.12 13.62 -3.48
N HIS A 63 -47.93 12.59 -3.30
CA HIS A 63 -47.50 11.34 -2.66
C HIS A 63 -46.41 10.65 -3.48
N PHE A 64 -46.57 10.59 -4.80
CA PHE A 64 -45.59 10.01 -5.71
C PHE A 64 -44.26 10.77 -5.66
N LEU A 65 -44.28 12.10 -5.70
CA LEU A 65 -43.06 12.91 -5.59
C LEU A 65 -42.36 12.72 -4.24
N LYS A 66 -43.12 12.69 -3.13
CA LYS A 66 -42.57 12.43 -1.79
C LYS A 66 -41.92 11.05 -1.71
N PHE A 67 -42.57 10.03 -2.25
CA PHE A 67 -42.05 8.66 -2.27
C PHE A 67 -40.75 8.57 -3.08
N ASN A 68 -40.73 9.14 -4.28
CA ASN A 68 -39.51 9.17 -5.10
C ASN A 68 -38.37 9.94 -4.44
N CYS A 69 -38.64 11.10 -3.85
CA CYS A 69 -37.62 11.87 -3.13
C CYS A 69 -37.04 11.06 -1.95
N LEU A 70 -37.90 10.39 -1.18
CA LEU A 70 -37.47 9.57 -0.05
C LEU A 70 -36.65 8.36 -0.51
N SER A 71 -37.06 7.69 -1.58
CA SER A 71 -36.32 6.57 -2.17
C SER A 71 -34.93 7.01 -2.63
N VAL A 72 -34.81 8.08 -3.41
CA VAL A 72 -33.52 8.60 -3.88
C VAL A 72 -32.61 8.97 -2.70
N PHE A 73 -33.16 9.61 -1.67
CA PHE A 73 -32.39 9.97 -0.48
C PHE A 73 -31.82 8.76 0.26
N ILE A 74 -32.63 7.71 0.47
CA ILE A 74 -32.19 6.47 1.11
C ILE A 74 -31.12 5.78 0.26
N THR A 75 -31.37 5.64 -1.05
CA THR A 75 -30.44 4.97 -1.98
C THR A 75 -29.09 5.68 -2.08
N ILE A 76 -29.00 6.99 -1.86
CA ILE A 76 -27.72 7.72 -1.89
C ILE A 76 -26.99 7.64 -0.54
N LYS A 77 -27.70 7.78 0.58
CA LYS A 77 -27.08 7.84 1.91
C LYS A 77 -26.42 6.54 2.33
N GLU A 78 -27.14 5.42 2.18
CA GLU A 78 -26.71 4.11 2.68
C GLU A 78 -25.41 3.60 2.02
N PRO A 79 -25.26 3.55 0.69
CA PRO A 79 -24.02 3.09 0.09
C PRO A 79 -22.87 4.07 0.31
N GLY A 80 -23.14 5.37 0.49
CA GLY A 80 -22.11 6.38 0.73
C GLY A 80 -21.45 6.25 2.11
N SER A 81 -22.24 6.02 3.16
CA SER A 81 -21.71 5.79 4.51
C SER A 81 -21.00 4.45 4.63
N ILE A 82 -21.59 3.37 4.08
CA ILE A 82 -21.01 2.02 4.12
C ILE A 82 -19.66 1.99 3.40
N LYS A 83 -19.54 2.62 2.22
CA LYS A 83 -18.26 2.68 1.49
C LYS A 83 -17.17 3.37 2.30
N LYS A 84 -17.48 4.46 3.01
CA LYS A 84 -16.52 5.18 3.85
C LYS A 84 -16.06 4.34 5.03
N GLU A 85 -17.00 3.67 5.72
CA GLU A 85 -16.69 2.78 6.83
C GLU A 85 -15.81 1.61 6.36
N LYS A 86 -16.15 0.97 5.25
CA LYS A 86 -15.33 -0.11 4.67
C LYS A 86 -13.94 0.35 4.25
N TYR A 87 -13.81 1.56 3.71
CA TYR A 87 -12.50 2.14 3.41
C TYR A 87 -11.66 2.36 4.67
N TYR A 88 -12.30 2.86 5.74
CA TYR A 88 -11.63 3.08 7.02
C TYR A 88 -11.19 1.75 7.64
N GLU A 89 -12.07 0.75 7.71
CA GLU A 89 -11.74 -0.61 8.18
C GLU A 89 -10.56 -1.21 7.39
N MET A 90 -10.58 -1.09 6.06
CA MET A 90 -9.49 -1.56 5.21
C MET A 90 -8.17 -0.83 5.49
N SER A 91 -8.21 0.50 5.65
CA SER A 91 -7.01 1.29 5.96
C SER A 91 -6.40 0.92 7.31
N VAL A 92 -7.23 0.72 8.33
CA VAL A 92 -6.77 0.30 9.67
C VAL A 92 -6.17 -1.10 9.60
N ALA A 93 -6.79 -2.04 8.88
CA ALA A 93 -6.25 -3.39 8.71
C ALA A 93 -4.89 -3.37 8.00
N LEU A 94 -4.75 -2.56 6.95
CA LEU A 94 -3.49 -2.40 6.21
C LEU A 94 -2.39 -1.82 7.10
N ASP A 95 -2.69 -0.77 7.86
CA ASP A 95 -1.73 -0.15 8.78
C ASP A 95 -1.26 -1.13 9.86
N ILE A 96 -2.17 -1.95 10.42
CA ILE A 96 -1.85 -2.99 11.39
C ILE A 96 -0.92 -4.03 10.76
N THR A 97 -1.29 -4.61 9.62
CA THR A 97 -0.47 -5.63 8.94
C THR A 97 0.89 -5.08 8.53
N GLN A 98 0.95 -3.84 8.05
CA GLN A 98 2.23 -3.20 7.71
C GLN A 98 3.12 -3.06 8.95
N LYS A 99 2.56 -2.62 10.07
CA LYS A 99 3.30 -2.46 11.32
C LYS A 99 3.77 -3.81 11.88
N GLU A 100 2.93 -4.84 11.88
CA GLU A 100 3.28 -6.19 12.31
C GLU A 100 4.41 -6.77 11.45
N ASN A 101 4.33 -6.62 10.12
CA ASN A 101 5.38 -7.07 9.22
C ASN A 101 6.71 -6.32 9.45
N GLN A 102 6.66 -5.01 9.74
CA GLN A 102 7.85 -4.23 10.09
C GLN A 102 8.46 -4.71 11.41
N GLU A 103 7.63 -4.94 12.44
CA GLU A 103 8.09 -5.43 13.74
C GLU A 103 8.70 -6.83 13.65
N GLU A 104 8.09 -7.73 12.87
CA GLU A 104 8.62 -9.08 12.64
C GLU A 104 9.97 -9.02 11.88
N ALA A 105 10.07 -8.20 10.84
CA ALA A 105 11.32 -8.02 10.11
C ALA A 105 12.44 -7.44 11.00
N GLU A 106 12.13 -6.45 11.85
CA GLU A 106 13.07 -5.91 12.82
C GLU A 106 13.50 -6.94 13.87
N LYS A 107 12.57 -7.79 14.32
CA LYS A 107 12.87 -8.86 15.26
C LYS A 107 13.82 -9.89 14.64
N GLN A 108 13.53 -10.35 13.42
CA GLN A 108 14.39 -11.28 12.70
C GLN A 108 15.78 -10.69 12.44
N LEU A 109 15.85 -9.39 12.12
CA LEU A 109 17.12 -8.69 11.94
C LEU A 109 17.93 -8.64 13.24
N LYS A 110 17.30 -8.31 14.38
CA LYS A 110 17.98 -8.30 15.69
C LYS A 110 18.46 -9.69 16.10
N GLU A 111 17.68 -10.74 15.85
CA GLU A 111 18.10 -12.12 16.12
C GLU A 111 19.30 -12.54 15.25
N ALA A 112 19.28 -12.17 13.96
CA ALA A 112 20.41 -12.39 13.05
C ALA A 112 21.66 -11.59 13.48
N GLU A 113 21.49 -10.36 13.96
CA GLU A 113 22.58 -9.52 14.45
C GLU A 113 23.24 -10.11 15.71
N VAL A 114 22.44 -10.56 16.69
CA VAL A 114 22.94 -11.19 17.92
C VAL A 114 23.71 -12.48 17.60
N THR A 115 23.17 -13.33 16.73
CA THR A 115 23.85 -14.57 16.32
C THR A 115 25.14 -14.29 15.57
N HIS A 116 25.14 -13.33 14.64
CA HIS A 116 26.34 -12.92 13.93
C HIS A 116 27.39 -12.32 14.87
N GLN A 117 26.98 -11.49 15.83
CA GLN A 117 27.88 -10.91 16.82
C GLN A 117 28.51 -11.97 17.73
N ALA A 118 27.75 -13.00 18.12
CA ALA A 118 28.28 -14.13 18.88
C ALA A 118 29.33 -14.92 18.08
N ILE A 119 29.02 -15.29 16.84
CA ILE A 119 29.96 -15.98 15.93
C ILE A 119 31.22 -15.15 15.70
N TYR A 120 31.05 -13.85 15.46
CA TYR A 120 32.19 -12.93 15.27
C TYR A 120 33.06 -12.86 16.53
N GLY A 121 32.45 -12.84 17.71
CA GLY A 121 33.15 -12.91 18.99
C GLY A 121 34.00 -14.18 19.12
N GLU A 122 33.41 -15.35 18.84
CA GLU A 122 34.11 -16.65 18.88
C GLU A 122 35.29 -16.69 17.90
N VAL A 123 35.06 -16.30 16.64
CA VAL A 123 36.11 -16.26 15.61
C VAL A 123 37.24 -15.31 16.02
N THR A 124 36.90 -14.13 16.57
CA THR A 124 37.90 -13.16 17.03
C THR A 124 38.72 -13.69 18.20
N THR A 125 38.11 -14.44 19.13
CA THR A 125 38.84 -15.10 20.22
C THR A 125 39.77 -16.19 19.72
N SER A 126 39.30 -17.06 18.83
CA SER A 126 40.12 -18.13 18.24
C SER A 126 41.27 -17.55 17.41
N LEU A 127 41.02 -16.50 16.64
CA LEU A 127 42.06 -15.79 15.89
C LEU A 127 43.15 -15.28 16.84
N ARG A 128 42.77 -14.58 17.92
CA ARG A 128 43.72 -14.06 18.91
C ARG A 128 44.55 -15.17 19.56
N GLU A 129 43.95 -16.31 19.86
CA GLU A 129 44.66 -17.48 20.41
C GLU A 129 45.69 -18.03 19.42
N THR A 130 45.32 -18.19 18.15
CA THR A 130 46.25 -18.66 17.11
C THR A 130 47.37 -17.65 16.84
N GLU A 131 47.07 -16.35 16.84
CA GLU A 131 48.07 -15.29 16.72
C GLU A 131 49.06 -15.32 17.88
N ALA A 132 48.58 -15.51 19.11
CA ALA A 132 49.45 -15.66 20.28
C ALA A 132 50.36 -16.90 20.17
N GLN A 133 49.83 -18.03 19.69
CA GLN A 133 50.64 -19.23 19.43
C GLN A 133 51.70 -18.99 18.35
N VAL A 134 51.35 -18.32 17.25
CA VAL A 134 52.29 -17.96 16.18
C VAL A 134 53.39 -17.04 16.71
N GLN A 135 53.06 -16.07 17.58
CA GLN A 135 54.06 -15.20 18.22
C GLN A 135 55.03 -16.00 19.09
N ILE A 136 54.54 -16.94 19.89
CA ILE A 136 55.38 -17.82 20.72
C ILE A 136 56.32 -18.66 19.84
N LEU A 137 55.79 -19.30 18.80
CA LEU A 137 56.59 -20.11 17.87
C LEU A 137 57.64 -19.26 17.14
N THR A 138 57.29 -18.03 16.76
CA THR A 138 58.22 -17.09 16.13
C THR A 138 59.36 -16.71 17.09
N GLN A 139 59.06 -16.48 18.36
CA GLN A 139 60.08 -16.19 19.37
C GLN A 139 61.00 -17.39 19.64
N GLN A 140 60.43 -18.60 19.72
CA GLN A 140 61.19 -19.83 19.87
C GLN A 140 62.12 -20.06 18.66
N LEU A 141 61.61 -19.87 17.45
CA LEU A 141 62.39 -19.98 16.22
C LEU A 141 63.53 -18.95 16.18
N GLY A 142 63.27 -17.71 16.60
CA GLY A 142 64.30 -16.68 16.71
C GLY A 142 65.40 -17.06 17.70
N SER A 143 65.03 -17.61 18.85
CA SER A 143 65.99 -18.11 19.84
C SER A 143 66.82 -19.26 19.29
N MET A 144 66.18 -20.27 18.68
CA MET A 144 66.88 -21.40 18.05
C MET A 144 67.82 -20.96 16.93
N THR A 145 67.43 -19.95 16.14
CA THR A 145 68.26 -19.40 15.07
C THR A 145 69.49 -18.72 15.65
N ALA A 146 69.34 -17.90 16.71
CA ALA A 146 70.48 -17.28 17.39
C ALA A 146 71.43 -18.33 18.00
N TRP A 147 70.89 -19.38 18.62
CA TRP A 147 71.68 -20.52 19.13
C TRP A 147 72.45 -21.22 18.01
N LYS A 148 71.80 -21.46 16.87
CA LYS A 148 72.41 -22.05 15.69
C LYS A 148 73.56 -21.17 15.17
N ASP A 149 73.34 -19.87 15.04
CA ASP A 149 74.34 -18.94 14.53
C ASP A 149 75.56 -18.83 15.46
N ASN A 150 75.34 -18.83 16.78
CA ASN A 150 76.42 -18.86 17.78
C ASN A 150 77.26 -20.14 17.66
N LEU A 151 76.61 -21.31 17.53
CA LEU A 151 77.30 -22.58 17.34
C LEU A 151 78.05 -22.64 16.01
N GLU A 152 77.48 -22.07 14.94
CA GLU A 152 78.18 -21.96 13.65
C GLU A 152 79.41 -21.04 13.75
N ALA A 153 79.33 -19.94 14.51
CA ALA A 153 80.47 -19.06 14.76
C ALA A 153 81.58 -19.75 15.57
N GLU A 154 81.24 -20.47 16.64
CA GLU A 154 82.20 -21.23 17.45
C GLU A 154 82.91 -22.32 16.62
N ILE A 155 82.16 -23.05 15.78
CA ILE A 155 82.74 -24.05 14.87
C ILE A 155 83.74 -23.40 13.90
N GLU A 156 83.45 -22.19 13.41
CA GLU A 156 84.33 -21.45 12.51
C GLU A 156 85.60 -20.94 13.23
N GLU A 157 85.50 -20.49 14.48
CA GLU A 157 86.65 -20.11 15.31
C GLU A 157 87.57 -21.31 15.59
N ILE A 158 86.97 -22.46 15.94
CA ILE A 158 87.69 -23.72 16.14
C ILE A 158 88.41 -24.12 14.84
N ARG A 159 87.72 -24.03 13.68
CA ARG A 159 88.31 -24.31 12.37
C ARG A 159 89.54 -23.44 12.11
N GLN A 160 89.46 -22.13 12.34
CA GLN A 160 90.58 -21.20 12.16
C GLN A 160 91.75 -21.57 13.08
N SER A 161 91.48 -21.91 14.34
CA SER A 161 92.50 -22.32 15.31
C SER A 161 93.20 -23.62 14.89
N PHE A 162 92.45 -24.61 14.40
CA PHE A 162 93.02 -25.85 13.87
C PHE A 162 93.87 -25.62 12.63
N GLN A 163 93.42 -24.77 11.70
CA GLN A 163 94.20 -24.43 10.51
C GLN A 163 95.53 -23.77 10.91
N ASN A 164 95.50 -22.82 11.84
CA ASN A 164 96.71 -22.18 12.37
C ASN A 164 97.68 -23.21 13.00
N TYR A 165 97.16 -24.18 13.77
CA TYR A 165 97.98 -25.24 14.36
C TYR A 165 98.64 -26.12 13.29
N ILE A 166 97.91 -26.49 12.24
CA ILE A 166 98.42 -27.28 11.12
C ILE A 166 99.49 -26.51 10.36
N ASP A 167 99.25 -25.23 10.06
CA ASP A 167 100.20 -24.39 9.34
C ASP A 167 101.53 -24.24 10.10
N ILE A 168 101.48 -24.16 11.44
CA ILE A 168 102.68 -24.10 12.30
C ILE A 168 103.38 -25.47 12.37
N THR A 169 102.63 -26.55 12.59
CA THR A 169 103.20 -27.89 12.86
C THR A 169 103.69 -28.57 11.58
N PHE A 170 103.03 -28.30 10.46
CA PHE A 170 103.26 -28.93 9.17
C PHE A 170 103.37 -27.91 8.03
N PRO A 171 104.42 -27.06 8.00
CA PRO A 171 104.56 -26.00 7.00
C PRO A 171 104.75 -26.49 5.55
N LYS A 172 104.92 -27.79 5.34
CA LYS A 172 105.01 -28.43 4.00
C LYS A 172 103.66 -28.93 3.49
N LEU A 173 102.62 -28.94 4.32
CA LEU A 173 101.26 -29.26 3.89
C LEU A 173 100.71 -28.07 3.11
N THR A 174 100.09 -28.35 1.98
CA THR A 174 99.49 -27.33 1.12
C THR A 174 98.17 -26.86 1.76
N PRO A 175 97.83 -25.55 1.74
CA PRO A 175 96.55 -25.06 2.25
C PRO A 175 95.38 -25.84 1.64
N GLY A 176 94.44 -26.29 2.47
CA GLY A 176 93.27 -27.08 2.05
C GLY A 176 93.46 -28.61 2.05
N GLN A 177 94.69 -29.13 2.17
CA GLN A 177 94.90 -30.59 2.26
C GLN A 177 94.34 -31.22 3.54
N ALA A 178 94.12 -30.43 4.59
CA ALA A 178 93.56 -30.89 5.86
C ALA A 178 92.05 -30.59 6.03
N ASP A 179 91.39 -30.03 5.02
CA ASP A 179 89.98 -29.62 5.09
C ASP A 179 89.01 -30.79 5.33
N PHE A 180 89.45 -32.04 5.08
CA PHE A 180 88.67 -33.24 5.36
C PHE A 180 88.50 -33.51 6.87
N ILE A 181 89.40 -32.98 7.72
CA ILE A 181 89.36 -33.19 9.18
C ILE A 181 88.17 -32.44 9.79
N LEU A 182 87.83 -31.29 9.24
CA LEU A 182 86.63 -30.53 9.56
C LEU A 182 85.98 -30.04 8.26
N PRO A 183 85.05 -30.79 7.66
CA PRO A 183 84.39 -30.36 6.42
C PRO A 183 83.61 -29.06 6.58
N PHE A 184 83.52 -28.25 5.52
CA PHE A 184 82.65 -27.07 5.49
C PHE A 184 81.18 -27.47 5.48
N ARG A 185 80.37 -26.84 6.33
CA ARG A 185 78.91 -26.99 6.29
C ARG A 185 78.32 -25.98 5.31
N LYS A 186 77.35 -26.40 4.49
CA LYS A 186 76.60 -25.48 3.64
C LYS A 186 75.74 -24.59 4.53
N ARG A 187 75.98 -23.28 4.51
CA ARG A 187 75.05 -22.32 5.11
C ARG A 187 73.72 -22.45 4.39
N LEU A 188 72.66 -22.63 5.16
CA LEU A 188 71.29 -22.54 4.66
C LEU A 188 71.05 -21.09 4.28
N GLU A 189 71.13 -20.77 2.99
CA GLU A 189 70.63 -19.50 2.49
C GLU A 189 69.11 -19.49 2.73
N HIS A 190 68.67 -18.68 3.69
CA HIS A 190 67.26 -18.30 3.78
C HIS A 190 66.95 -17.58 2.47
N ARG A 191 66.25 -18.25 1.56
CA ARG A 191 65.53 -17.54 0.51
C ARG A 191 64.44 -16.75 1.22
N ASP A 192 64.72 -15.50 1.51
CA ASP A 192 63.69 -14.51 1.79
C ASP A 192 62.71 -14.58 0.62
N THR A 193 61.58 -15.25 0.85
CA THR A 193 60.44 -15.14 -0.04
C THR A 193 59.94 -13.71 0.16
N LYS A 194 60.53 -12.78 -0.60
CA LYS A 194 59.92 -11.49 -0.89
C LYS A 194 58.50 -11.81 -1.35
N LYS A 195 57.54 -11.56 -0.47
CA LYS A 195 56.15 -11.40 -0.86
C LYS A 195 56.14 -10.30 -1.91
N GLU A 196 56.04 -10.68 -3.18
CA GLU A 196 55.44 -9.83 -4.18
C GLU A 196 53.98 -9.64 -3.76
N ALA A 197 53.76 -8.65 -2.90
CA ALA A 197 52.47 -7.98 -2.83
C ALA A 197 52.37 -7.13 -4.09
N THR A 198 52.14 -7.77 -5.24
CA THR A 198 51.52 -7.11 -6.37
C THR A 198 50.05 -6.95 -6.01
N ASP A 199 49.79 -5.81 -5.39
CA ASP A 199 48.63 -4.97 -5.62
C ASP A 199 47.97 -5.28 -6.98
N ASN A 200 46.85 -5.98 -6.94
CA ASN A 200 45.91 -6.13 -8.04
C ASN A 200 44.49 -6.03 -7.46
N ASP A 201 44.21 -4.89 -6.83
CA ASP A 201 42.87 -4.32 -6.81
C ASP A 201 42.72 -3.42 -8.03
N LYS A 202 42.08 -3.94 -9.08
CA LYS A 202 41.37 -3.24 -10.16
C LYS A 202 40.84 -4.28 -11.15
N GLU A 203 39.60 -4.72 -10.95
CA GLU A 203 38.43 -4.40 -11.79
C GLU A 203 37.16 -5.07 -11.24
#